data_AF-A0A1G0K8H3-F1
#
_entry.id   AF-A0A1G0K8H3-F1
#
_cell.length_a   1.000
_cell.length_b   1.000
_cell.length_c   1.000
_cell.angle_alpha   90.00
_cell.angle_beta   90.00
_cell.angle_gamma   90.00
#
_symmetry.space_group_name_H-M   'P 1'
#
loop_
_entity.id
_entity.type
_entity.pdbx_description
1 polymer ?
#
loop_
_entity_poly.entity_id
_entity_poly.type
_entity_poly.pdbx_seq_one_letter_code
_entity_poly.pdbx_strand_id
1 'polypeptide(L)'
;MDVGGAGVALAWGIGHCDGLDGPVVTLARKALEAGNVNLVLPWVRAEDEGEIRHAFDHALAVRKLGPVARELADTHFFETLVRIHRAGEGAAFTGLKPAGRDLGPAIPAADHALEGGSIDAVVKLLADAVRAGVHQRYHAAVNRRKFDANDVSAGRAYVEAYVPYIHYVERLWLDAQGGAHGHHAEGHDAHAH
;
A
#
# COMPACT_ATOMS: atom_id res chain seq x y z
N MET A 1 -24.89 27.26 -23.52
CA MET A 1 -24.62 25.85 -23.85
C MET A 1 -23.13 25.75 -24.14
N ASP A 2 -22.36 25.32 -23.16
CA ASP A 2 -21.07 24.69 -23.43
C ASP A 2 -20.83 23.69 -22.29
N VAL A 3 -20.86 22.41 -22.64
CA VAL A 3 -20.77 21.30 -21.70
C VAL A 3 -19.31 20.84 -21.74
N GLY A 4 -18.43 21.61 -21.12
CA GLY A 4 -17.03 21.27 -20.95
C GLY A 4 -16.89 20.11 -19.97
N GLY A 5 -16.43 18.97 -20.47
CA GLY A 5 -16.41 17.68 -19.77
C GLY A 5 -15.83 17.77 -18.35
N ALA A 6 -16.64 17.39 -17.38
CA ALA A 6 -16.18 17.06 -16.04
C ALA A 6 -15.25 15.85 -16.16
N GLY A 7 -13.93 16.11 -16.18
CA GLY A 7 -12.94 15.07 -15.96
C GLY A 7 -13.33 14.36 -14.67
N VAL A 8 -13.59 13.05 -14.76
CA VAL A 8 -13.79 12.21 -13.59
C VAL A 8 -12.46 12.26 -12.84
N ALA A 9 -12.36 13.17 -11.87
CA ALA A 9 -11.35 13.09 -10.84
C ALA A 9 -11.55 11.71 -10.21
N LEU A 10 -10.62 10.79 -10.50
CA LEU A 10 -10.55 9.48 -9.87
C LEU A 10 -10.63 9.74 -8.37
N ALA A 11 -11.81 9.53 -7.80
CA ALA A 11 -12.12 10.03 -6.48
C ALA A 11 -11.19 9.34 -5.48
N TRP A 12 -10.31 10.15 -4.90
CA TRP A 12 -9.38 9.83 -3.83
C TRP A 12 -10.17 9.20 -2.68
N GLY A 13 -10.06 7.88 -2.54
CA GLY A 13 -10.49 7.21 -1.33
C GLY A 13 -9.31 7.22 -0.38
N ILE A 14 -9.52 7.68 0.86
CA ILE A 14 -8.50 7.57 1.90
C ILE A 14 -8.37 6.09 2.23
N GLY A 15 -7.24 5.48 1.88
CA GLY A 15 -7.00 4.11 2.29
C GLY A 15 -6.08 3.28 1.42
N HIS A 16 -5.71 2.13 1.96
CA HIS A 16 -4.94 1.14 1.22
C HIS A 16 -5.84 0.40 0.20
N CYS A 17 -5.28 0.04 -0.95
CA CYS A 17 -6.02 -0.52 -2.10
C CYS A 17 -6.80 -1.83 -1.81
N ASP A 18 -6.53 -2.49 -0.69
CA ASP A 18 -7.22 -3.72 -0.25
C ASP A 18 -8.28 -3.51 0.84
N GLY A 19 -8.51 -2.28 1.29
CA GLY A 19 -9.52 -1.93 2.29
C GLY A 19 -10.93 -1.81 1.71
N LEU A 20 -11.94 -2.20 2.50
CA LEU A 20 -13.37 -1.98 2.16
C LEU A 20 -13.75 -0.50 2.06
N ASP A 21 -13.00 0.36 2.73
CA ASP A 21 -13.06 1.82 2.68
C ASP A 21 -11.97 2.44 1.78
N GLY A 22 -11.10 1.60 1.20
CA GLY A 22 -10.03 2.03 0.31
C GLY A 22 -10.54 2.52 -1.05
N PRO A 23 -9.67 3.13 -1.86
CA PRO A 23 -10.05 3.78 -3.11
C PRO A 23 -10.63 2.79 -4.14
N VAL A 24 -10.05 1.58 -4.26
CA VAL A 24 -10.51 0.54 -5.20
C VAL A 24 -11.95 0.14 -4.92
N VAL A 25 -12.28 -0.22 -3.68
CA VAL A 25 -13.64 -0.66 -3.30
C VAL A 25 -14.62 0.50 -3.35
N THR A 26 -14.19 1.71 -2.95
CA THR A 26 -15.02 2.93 -3.06
C THR A 26 -15.42 3.20 -4.51
N LEU A 27 -14.49 3.07 -5.46
CA LEU A 27 -14.78 3.22 -6.89
C LEU A 27 -15.61 2.05 -7.43
N ALA A 28 -15.37 0.83 -6.97
CA ALA A 28 -16.18 -0.33 -7.35
C ALA A 28 -17.66 -0.18 -6.96
N ARG A 29 -17.94 0.32 -5.75
CA ARG A 29 -19.31 0.67 -5.33
C ARG A 29 -19.93 1.69 -6.29
N LYS A 30 -19.23 2.79 -6.58
CA LYS A 30 -19.71 3.81 -7.52
C LYS A 30 -19.93 3.26 -8.92
N ALA A 31 -19.02 2.42 -9.42
CA ALA A 31 -19.13 1.75 -10.71
C ALA A 31 -20.40 0.89 -10.78
N LEU A 32 -20.63 0.04 -9.78
CA LEU A 32 -21.80 -0.82 -9.70
C LEU A 32 -23.11 -0.02 -9.59
N GLU A 33 -23.15 1.05 -8.79
CA GLU A 33 -24.34 1.93 -8.73
C GLU A 33 -24.61 2.64 -10.07
N ALA A 34 -23.57 3.13 -10.73
CA ALA A 34 -23.69 3.85 -12.00
C ALA A 34 -23.84 2.92 -13.22
N GLY A 35 -23.62 1.61 -13.06
CA GLY A 35 -23.52 0.67 -14.18
C GLY A 35 -22.36 0.99 -15.14
N ASN A 36 -21.30 1.64 -14.64
CA ASN A 36 -20.18 2.12 -15.45
C ASN A 36 -18.86 1.50 -15.02
N VAL A 37 -18.45 0.41 -15.68
CA VAL A 37 -17.20 -0.30 -15.41
C VAL A 37 -15.95 0.57 -15.63
N ASN A 38 -16.03 1.60 -16.48
CA ASN A 38 -14.88 2.43 -16.81
C ASN A 38 -14.31 3.20 -15.60
N LEU A 39 -15.07 3.30 -14.50
CA LEU A 39 -14.59 3.90 -13.26
C LEU A 39 -13.51 3.07 -12.55
N VAL A 40 -13.43 1.76 -12.80
CA VAL A 40 -12.49 0.86 -12.12
C VAL A 40 -11.38 0.31 -13.03
N LEU A 41 -11.56 0.33 -14.36
CA LEU A 41 -10.55 -0.18 -15.29
C LEU A 41 -9.16 0.47 -15.17
N PRO A 42 -9.02 1.77 -14.83
CA PRO A 42 -7.70 2.37 -14.58
C PRO A 42 -6.91 1.74 -13.43
N TRP A 43 -7.55 0.93 -12.58
CA TRP A 43 -6.92 0.27 -11.42
C TRP A 43 -6.41 -1.13 -11.73
N VAL A 44 -6.53 -1.61 -12.96
CA VAL A 44 -6.00 -2.91 -13.37
C VAL A 44 -5.11 -2.75 -14.59
N ARG A 45 -4.29 -3.77 -14.89
CA ARG A 45 -3.49 -3.78 -16.11
C ARG A 45 -4.40 -3.96 -17.31
N ALA A 46 -3.96 -3.46 -18.46
CA ALA A 46 -4.74 -3.52 -19.70
C ALA A 46 -5.10 -4.97 -20.08
N GLU A 47 -4.19 -5.93 -19.86
CA GLU A 47 -4.46 -7.36 -20.11
C GLU A 47 -5.54 -7.97 -19.21
N ASP A 48 -5.80 -7.39 -18.03
CA ASP A 48 -6.77 -7.91 -17.06
C ASP A 48 -8.17 -7.30 -17.23
N GLU A 49 -8.36 -6.29 -18.09
CA GLU A 49 -9.64 -5.59 -18.27
C GLU A 49 -10.78 -6.54 -18.64
N GLY A 50 -10.50 -7.57 -19.44
CA GLY A 50 -11.51 -8.55 -19.87
C GLY A 50 -12.15 -9.30 -18.71
N GLU A 51 -11.35 -9.71 -17.72
CA GLU A 51 -11.83 -10.40 -16.52
C GLU A 51 -12.69 -9.46 -15.67
N ILE A 52 -12.27 -8.20 -15.51
CA ILE A 52 -13.04 -7.20 -14.76
C ILE A 52 -14.38 -6.88 -15.41
N ARG A 53 -14.42 -6.71 -16.73
CA ARG A 53 -15.68 -6.45 -17.46
C ARG A 53 -16.65 -7.61 -17.28
N HIS A 54 -16.18 -8.84 -17.44
CA HIS A 54 -17.00 -10.03 -17.25
C HIS A 54 -17.54 -10.14 -15.82
N ALA A 55 -16.69 -9.96 -14.80
CA ALA A 55 -17.10 -9.98 -13.41
C ALA A 55 -18.11 -8.86 -13.07
N PHE A 56 -17.93 -7.67 -13.66
CA PHE A 56 -18.83 -6.53 -13.50
C PHE A 56 -20.22 -6.82 -14.08
N ASP A 57 -20.29 -7.34 -15.30
CA ASP A 57 -21.56 -7.68 -15.96
C ASP A 57 -22.32 -8.77 -15.19
N HIS A 58 -21.60 -9.79 -14.69
CA HIS A 58 -22.17 -10.81 -13.80
C HIS A 58 -22.70 -10.21 -12.50
N ALA A 59 -21.94 -9.31 -11.86
CA ALA A 59 -22.41 -8.64 -10.67
C ALA A 59 -23.70 -7.86 -10.96
N LEU A 60 -23.76 -7.06 -12.02
CA LEU A 60 -24.97 -6.32 -12.40
C LEU A 60 -26.19 -7.22 -12.66
N ALA A 61 -25.99 -8.41 -13.23
CA ALA A 61 -27.06 -9.38 -13.44
C ALA A 61 -27.57 -9.94 -12.09
N VAL A 62 -26.67 -10.42 -11.24
CA VAL A 62 -27.03 -11.09 -9.96
C VAL A 62 -27.63 -10.11 -8.95
N ARG A 63 -27.15 -8.86 -8.90
CA ARG A 63 -27.67 -7.83 -7.98
C ARG A 63 -29.17 -7.57 -8.12
N LYS A 64 -29.75 -7.83 -9.30
CA LYS A 64 -31.17 -7.65 -9.60
C LYS A 64 -32.06 -8.72 -8.94
N LEU A 65 -31.49 -9.81 -8.45
CA LEU A 65 -32.22 -10.94 -7.86
C LEU A 65 -32.69 -10.70 -6.42
N GLY A 66 -32.29 -9.59 -5.81
CA GLY A 66 -32.73 -9.18 -4.47
C GLY A 66 -31.59 -8.66 -3.59
N PRO A 67 -31.89 -8.18 -2.37
CA PRO A 67 -30.90 -7.53 -1.51
C PRO A 67 -29.76 -8.45 -1.06
N VAL A 68 -30.05 -9.72 -0.74
CA VAL A 68 -29.02 -10.70 -0.37
C VAL A 68 -28.11 -11.03 -1.57
N ALA A 69 -28.70 -11.21 -2.76
CA ALA A 69 -27.93 -11.45 -3.98
C ALA A 69 -27.07 -10.24 -4.36
N ARG A 70 -27.55 -9.02 -4.09
CA ARG A 70 -26.79 -7.79 -4.28
C ARG A 70 -25.55 -7.74 -3.40
N GLU A 71 -25.66 -8.02 -2.12
CA GLU A 71 -24.51 -8.03 -1.21
C GLU A 71 -23.46 -9.06 -1.63
N LEU A 72 -23.89 -10.27 -2.02
CA LEU A 72 -23.00 -11.33 -2.49
C LEU A 72 -22.29 -10.93 -3.80
N ALA A 73 -23.03 -10.39 -4.75
CA ALA A 73 -22.49 -9.95 -6.04
C ALA A 73 -21.51 -8.77 -5.90
N ASP A 74 -21.83 -7.79 -5.05
CA ASP A 74 -20.97 -6.66 -4.74
C ASP A 74 -19.66 -7.15 -4.11
N THR A 75 -19.74 -7.99 -3.10
CA THR A 75 -18.57 -8.55 -2.40
C THR A 75 -17.69 -9.36 -3.35
N HIS A 76 -18.29 -10.23 -4.17
CA HIS A 76 -17.55 -11.02 -5.15
C HIS A 76 -16.80 -10.14 -6.17
N PHE A 77 -17.44 -9.06 -6.63
CA PHE A 77 -16.81 -8.10 -7.53
C PHE A 77 -15.65 -7.36 -6.86
N PHE A 78 -15.81 -6.93 -5.60
CA PHE A 78 -14.75 -6.26 -4.84
C PHE A 78 -13.54 -7.16 -4.64
N GLU A 79 -13.75 -8.42 -4.24
CA GLU A 79 -12.67 -9.41 -4.08
C GLU A 79 -11.94 -9.64 -5.39
N THR A 80 -12.67 -9.78 -6.50
CA THR A 80 -12.09 -9.98 -7.83
C THR A 80 -11.26 -8.79 -8.27
N LEU A 81 -11.80 -7.57 -8.15
CA LEU A 81 -11.11 -6.35 -8.54
C LEU A 81 -9.84 -6.14 -7.70
N VAL A 82 -9.94 -6.26 -6.37
CA VAL A 82 -8.79 -6.09 -5.48
C VAL A 82 -7.74 -7.17 -5.74
N ARG A 83 -8.15 -8.43 -5.95
CA ARG A 83 -7.21 -9.52 -6.26
C ARG A 83 -6.40 -9.23 -7.52
N ILE A 84 -7.05 -8.79 -8.60
CA ILE A 84 -6.40 -8.49 -9.87
C ILE A 84 -5.49 -7.26 -9.74
N HIS A 85 -5.98 -6.19 -9.10
CA HIS A 85 -5.19 -4.99 -8.83
C HIS A 85 -3.89 -5.34 -8.07
N ARG A 86 -4.00 -6.08 -6.95
CA ARG A 86 -2.85 -6.51 -6.14
C ARG A 86 -1.88 -7.38 -6.94
N ALA A 87 -2.38 -8.28 -7.78
CA ALA A 87 -1.53 -9.08 -8.66
C ALA A 87 -0.73 -8.21 -9.64
N GLY A 88 -1.32 -7.12 -10.15
CA GLY A 88 -0.62 -6.13 -10.97
C GLY A 88 0.49 -5.37 -10.23
N GLU A 89 0.38 -5.23 -8.91
CA GLU A 89 1.43 -4.68 -8.04
C GLU A 89 2.49 -5.73 -7.63
N GLY A 90 2.38 -6.97 -8.10
CA GLY A 90 3.23 -8.09 -7.67
C GLY A 90 2.93 -8.57 -6.25
N ALA A 91 1.78 -8.22 -5.68
CA ALA A 91 1.40 -8.54 -4.32
C ALA A 91 0.28 -9.59 -4.24
N ALA A 92 0.37 -10.48 -3.26
CA ALA A 92 -0.66 -11.49 -3.03
C ALA A 92 -1.97 -10.88 -2.49
N PHE A 93 -3.10 -11.43 -2.93
CA PHE A 93 -4.40 -11.15 -2.34
C PHE A 93 -4.58 -11.95 -1.05
N THR A 94 -4.90 -11.27 0.05
CA THR A 94 -5.06 -11.87 1.39
C THR A 94 -6.42 -11.55 2.00
N GLY A 95 -7.44 -11.42 1.14
CA GLY A 95 -8.78 -10.99 1.52
C GLY A 95 -8.95 -9.47 1.58
N LEU A 96 -10.19 -9.01 1.45
CA LEU A 96 -10.57 -7.62 1.69
C LEU A 96 -10.36 -7.29 3.16
N LYS A 97 -9.74 -6.14 3.43
CA LYS A 97 -9.47 -5.71 4.80
C LYS A 97 -10.65 -4.91 5.35
N PRO A 98 -10.95 -5.02 6.66
CA PRO A 98 -12.02 -4.27 7.27
C PRO A 98 -11.81 -2.76 7.12
N ALA A 99 -12.91 -2.03 7.06
CA ALA A 99 -12.88 -0.57 7.10
C ALA A 99 -12.46 -0.05 8.49
N GLY A 100 -11.92 1.16 8.54
CA GLY A 100 -11.53 1.83 9.78
C GLY A 100 -10.24 1.32 10.42
N ARG A 101 -9.37 0.64 9.65
CA ARG A 101 -8.03 0.27 10.12
C ARG A 101 -7.18 1.52 10.32
N ASP A 102 -6.32 1.49 11.33
CA ASP A 102 -5.23 2.46 11.44
C ASP A 102 -4.19 2.19 10.35
N LEU A 103 -4.05 3.15 9.43
CA LEU A 103 -3.08 3.11 8.33
C LEU A 103 -1.80 3.90 8.67
N GLY A 104 -1.70 4.38 9.92
CA GLY A 104 -0.69 5.34 10.32
C GLY A 104 -0.93 6.72 9.71
N PRO A 105 -0.02 7.68 9.97
CA PRO A 105 -0.24 9.07 9.57
C PRO A 105 0.16 9.36 8.11
N ALA A 106 1.01 8.53 7.50
CA ALA A 106 1.61 8.82 6.20
C ALA A 106 0.61 8.67 5.03
N ILE A 107 -0.19 7.60 5.03
CA ILE A 107 -1.16 7.34 3.95
C ILE A 107 -2.26 8.42 3.94
N PRO A 108 -2.97 8.72 5.05
CA PRO A 108 -3.97 9.78 5.05
C PRO A 108 -3.40 11.15 4.70
N ALA A 109 -2.18 11.46 5.15
CA ALA A 109 -1.54 12.72 4.77
C ALA A 109 -1.25 12.80 3.27
N ALA A 110 -0.83 11.70 2.64
CA ALA A 110 -0.60 11.64 1.20
C ALA A 110 -1.90 11.78 0.39
N ASP A 111 -2.96 11.10 0.81
CA ASP A 111 -4.28 11.23 0.17
C ASP A 111 -4.80 12.68 0.27
N HIS A 112 -4.73 13.29 1.46
CA HIS A 112 -5.12 14.69 1.66
C HIS A 112 -4.24 15.68 0.87
N ALA A 113 -2.96 15.38 0.70
CA ALA A 113 -2.07 16.24 -0.11
C ALA A 113 -2.51 16.30 -1.57
N LEU A 114 -3.05 15.21 -2.09
CA LEU A 114 -3.53 15.11 -3.47
C LEU A 114 -4.90 15.78 -3.65
N GLU A 115 -5.76 15.71 -2.63
CA GLU A 115 -7.02 16.47 -2.58
C GLU A 115 -6.78 17.98 -2.43
N GLY A 116 -5.89 18.37 -1.53
CA GLY A 116 -5.61 19.76 -1.18
C GLY A 116 -4.58 20.45 -2.07
N GLY A 117 -3.88 19.71 -2.93
CA GLY A 117 -2.86 20.22 -3.85
C GLY A 117 -1.57 20.70 -3.17
N SER A 118 -1.26 20.23 -1.96
CA SER A 118 -0.03 20.61 -1.24
C SER A 118 0.63 19.40 -0.60
N ILE A 119 1.92 19.21 -0.89
CA ILE A 119 2.74 18.10 -0.39
C ILE A 119 3.47 18.43 0.93
N ASP A 120 3.42 19.67 1.39
CA ASP A 120 4.28 20.17 2.47
C ASP A 120 4.08 19.41 3.79
N ALA A 121 2.82 19.08 4.12
CA ALA A 121 2.50 18.32 5.32
C ALA A 121 3.09 16.90 5.28
N VAL A 122 3.08 16.26 4.11
CA VAL A 122 3.66 14.92 3.88
C VAL A 122 5.17 14.97 4.02
N VAL A 123 5.82 15.94 3.35
CA VAL A 123 7.28 16.11 3.43
C VAL A 123 7.72 16.33 4.87
N LYS A 124 7.02 17.20 5.61
CA LYS A 124 7.33 17.46 7.01
C LYS A 124 7.16 16.21 7.87
N LEU A 125 6.04 15.51 7.74
CA LEU A 125 5.75 14.30 8.49
C LEU A 125 6.84 13.24 8.29
N LEU A 126 7.22 12.99 7.02
CA LEU A 126 8.25 12.01 6.68
C LEU A 126 9.62 12.44 7.19
N ALA A 127 10.01 13.71 6.98
CA ALA A 127 11.31 14.23 7.43
C ALA A 127 11.48 14.15 8.95
N ASP A 128 10.43 14.47 9.72
CA ASP A 128 10.44 14.39 11.18
C ASP A 128 10.54 12.94 11.66
N ALA A 129 9.76 12.02 11.06
CA ALA A 129 9.81 10.60 11.40
C ALA A 129 11.17 9.97 11.09
N VAL A 130 11.74 10.28 9.92
CA VAL A 130 13.08 9.83 9.51
C VAL A 130 14.14 10.39 10.46
N ARG A 131 14.10 11.69 10.75
CA ARG A 131 15.03 12.33 11.69
C ARG A 131 15.01 11.63 13.03
N ALA A 132 13.84 11.47 13.65
CA ALA A 132 13.69 10.79 14.92
C ALA A 132 14.23 9.34 14.87
N GLY A 133 13.87 8.60 13.81
CA GLY A 133 14.29 7.21 13.62
C GLY A 133 15.79 7.02 13.45
N VAL A 134 16.47 7.94 12.75
CA VAL A 134 17.93 7.97 12.59
C VAL A 134 18.60 8.27 13.93
N HIS A 135 18.16 9.33 14.63
CA HIS A 135 18.73 9.70 15.93
C HIS A 135 18.62 8.57 16.95
N GLN A 136 17.44 7.95 17.09
CA GLN A 136 17.22 6.87 18.04
C GLN A 136 18.19 5.69 17.81
N ARG A 137 18.31 5.24 16.56
CA ARG A 137 19.17 4.08 16.21
C ARG A 137 20.65 4.41 16.31
N TYR A 138 21.05 5.60 15.87
CA TYR A 138 22.42 6.08 16.03
C TYR A 138 22.83 6.10 17.50
N HIS A 139 21.98 6.65 18.38
CA HIS A 139 22.26 6.70 19.82
C HIS A 139 22.34 5.29 20.44
N ALA A 140 21.46 4.37 20.02
CA ALA A 140 21.53 2.99 20.48
C ALA A 140 22.88 2.32 20.13
N ALA A 141 23.40 2.56 18.93
CA ALA A 141 24.68 2.02 18.48
C ALA A 141 25.88 2.73 19.15
N VAL A 142 25.93 4.07 19.13
CA VAL A 142 27.09 4.83 19.60
C VAL A 142 27.33 4.66 21.11
N ASN A 143 26.26 4.52 21.90
CA ASN A 143 26.35 4.32 23.35
C ASN A 143 26.96 2.95 23.72
N ARG A 144 26.92 1.97 22.80
CA ARG A 144 27.50 0.64 22.97
C ARG A 144 28.83 0.46 22.24
N ARG A 145 29.24 1.44 21.42
CA ARG A 145 30.43 1.35 20.57
C ARG A 145 31.74 1.15 21.33
N LYS A 146 31.83 1.65 22.56
CA LYS A 146 33.01 1.49 23.42
C LYS A 146 32.82 0.27 24.31
N PHE A 147 33.48 -0.83 23.95
CA PHE A 147 33.54 -2.06 24.73
C PHE A 147 34.97 -2.61 24.72
N ASP A 148 35.31 -3.47 25.68
CA ASP A 148 36.58 -4.20 25.69
C ASP A 148 36.57 -5.24 24.58
N ALA A 149 37.61 -5.28 23.74
CA ALA A 149 37.73 -6.25 22.66
C ALA A 149 37.75 -7.71 23.16
N ASN A 150 38.09 -7.95 24.42
CA ASN A 150 38.05 -9.27 25.05
C ASN A 150 36.67 -9.60 25.67
N ASP A 151 35.75 -8.63 25.77
CA ASP A 151 34.36 -8.85 26.19
C ASP A 151 33.45 -9.07 24.98
N VAL A 152 33.34 -10.34 24.59
CA VAL A 152 32.50 -10.77 23.46
C VAL A 152 31.01 -10.44 23.70
N SER A 153 30.54 -10.43 24.95
CA SER A 153 29.14 -10.13 25.26
C SER A 153 28.82 -8.66 24.99
N ALA A 154 29.69 -7.75 25.46
CA ALA A 154 29.56 -6.33 25.16
C ALA A 154 29.71 -6.04 23.65
N GLY A 155 30.60 -6.76 22.97
CA GLY A 155 30.71 -6.69 21.51
C GLY A 155 29.43 -7.11 20.78
N ARG A 156 28.78 -8.20 21.21
CA ARG A 156 27.48 -8.62 20.65
C ARG A 156 26.39 -7.57 20.87
N ALA A 157 26.32 -6.97 22.05
CA ALA A 157 25.37 -5.89 22.32
C ALA A 157 25.58 -4.67 21.42
N TYR A 158 26.83 -4.34 21.06
CA TYR A 158 27.10 -3.30 20.07
C TYR A 158 26.61 -3.71 18.68
N VAL A 159 26.93 -4.92 18.22
CA VAL A 159 26.52 -5.42 16.89
C VAL A 159 24.99 -5.43 16.75
N GLU A 160 24.26 -5.88 17.78
CA GLU A 160 22.79 -5.89 17.83
C GLU A 160 22.19 -4.48 17.67
N ALA A 161 22.88 -3.43 18.12
CA ALA A 161 22.45 -2.05 17.92
C ALA A 161 22.95 -1.44 16.60
N TYR A 162 24.16 -1.82 16.16
CA TYR A 162 24.80 -1.31 14.94
C TYR A 162 24.10 -1.79 13.66
N VAL A 163 23.81 -3.09 13.56
CA VAL A 163 23.24 -3.68 12.34
C VAL A 163 21.89 -3.05 11.97
N PRO A 164 20.90 -2.93 12.89
CA PRO A 164 19.64 -2.25 12.59
C PRO A 164 19.79 -0.78 12.24
N TYR A 165 20.81 -0.09 12.78
CA TYR A 165 21.10 1.29 12.42
C TYR A 165 21.57 1.41 10.96
N ILE A 166 22.54 0.59 10.55
CA ILE A 166 23.05 0.60 9.17
C ILE A 166 21.96 0.21 8.17
N HIS A 167 21.25 -0.89 8.40
CA HIS A 167 20.15 -1.31 7.50
C HIS A 167 19.03 -0.27 7.41
N TYR A 168 18.78 0.49 8.48
CA TYR A 168 17.79 1.57 8.44
C TYR A 168 18.26 2.74 7.55
N VAL A 169 19.52 3.17 7.69
CA VAL A 169 20.10 4.24 6.86
C VAL A 169 20.15 3.83 5.38
N GLU A 170 20.58 2.60 5.09
CA GLU A 170 20.64 2.05 3.74
C GLU A 170 19.25 2.03 3.09
N ARG A 171 18.23 1.49 3.78
CA ARG A 171 16.86 1.45 3.24
C ARG A 171 16.32 2.84 2.93
N LEU A 172 16.49 3.80 3.84
CA LEU A 172 16.07 5.18 3.60
C LEU A 172 16.76 5.81 2.39
N TRP A 173 18.03 5.51 2.18
CA TRP A 173 18.80 6.00 1.04
C TRP A 173 18.33 5.38 -0.29
N LEU A 174 18.06 4.07 -0.30
CA LEU A 174 17.53 3.37 -1.47
C LEU A 174 16.13 3.88 -1.83
N ASP A 175 15.24 4.02 -0.85
CA ASP A 175 13.89 4.55 -1.03
C ASP A 175 13.94 5.99 -1.58
N ALA A 176 14.88 6.83 -1.10
CA ALA A 176 15.03 8.22 -1.53
C ALA A 176 15.63 8.38 -2.94
N GLN A 177 16.49 7.45 -3.39
CA GLN A 177 17.12 7.51 -4.72
C GLN A 177 16.26 6.89 -5.84
N GLY A 178 15.06 6.40 -5.52
CA GLY A 178 14.18 5.76 -6.51
C GLY A 178 14.64 4.34 -6.87
N GLY A 179 15.36 3.67 -5.97
CA GLY A 179 15.61 2.24 -6.10
C GLY A 179 14.30 1.49 -5.98
N ALA A 180 13.67 1.16 -7.12
CA ALA A 180 12.64 0.15 -7.19
C ALA A 180 13.12 -1.10 -6.43
N HIS A 181 12.22 -1.75 -5.70
CA HIS A 181 12.49 -2.99 -4.96
C HIS A 181 13.22 -4.03 -5.83
N GLY A 182 14.55 -4.00 -5.81
CA GLY A 182 15.36 -5.17 -6.11
C GLY A 182 15.15 -6.09 -4.92
N HIS A 183 14.36 -7.14 -5.13
CA HIS A 183 14.27 -8.25 -4.20
C HIS A 183 15.70 -8.75 -3.93
N HIS A 184 16.30 -8.33 -2.82
CA HIS A 184 17.36 -9.10 -2.20
C HIS A 184 16.69 -10.33 -1.58
N ALA A 185 16.46 -11.33 -2.44
CA ALA A 185 16.51 -12.70 -2.00
C ALA A 185 17.96 -12.93 -1.53
N GLU A 186 18.22 -12.71 -0.23
CA GLU A 186 19.31 -13.44 0.38
C GLU A 186 18.90 -14.90 0.36
N GLY A 187 19.45 -15.62 -0.62
CA GLY A 187 19.36 -17.07 -0.69
C GLY A 187 19.93 -17.66 0.59
N HIS A 188 19.06 -18.13 1.46
CA HIS A 188 19.40 -19.24 2.32
C HIS A 188 19.53 -20.48 1.43
N ASP A 189 20.73 -20.66 0.87
CA ASP A 189 21.18 -21.97 0.46
C ASP A 189 21.09 -22.87 1.68
N ALA A 190 20.19 -23.85 1.59
CA ALA A 190 20.09 -24.93 2.53
C ALA A 190 21.43 -25.69 2.53
N HIS A 191 22.17 -25.59 3.62
CA HIS A 191 23.25 -26.53 3.91
C HIS A 191 22.64 -27.91 4.16
N ALA A 192 22.63 -28.73 3.12
CA ALA A 192 22.56 -30.18 3.24
C ALA A 192 23.95 -30.71 3.63
N HIS A 193 24.05 -31.27 4.84
CA HIS A 193 25.07 -32.25 5.23
C HIS A 193 24.39 -33.33 6.07
#